data_AF-A0A8T4E5U6-F1
#
_entry.id   AF-A0A8T4E5U6-F1
#
_cell.length_a   1.000
_cell.length_b   1.000
_cell.length_c   1.000
_cell.angle_alpha   90.00
_cell.angle_beta   90.00
_cell.angle_gamma   90.00
#
_symmetry.space_group_name_H-M   'P 1'
#
loop_
_entity.id
_entity.type
_entity.pdbx_description
1 polymer ?
#
loop_
_entity_poly.entity_id
_entity_poly.type
_entity_poly.pdbx_seq_one_letter_code
_entity_poly.pdbx_strand_id
1 'polypeptide(L)' 'MVCERCGGKIAKLDKCDYCKKMCCVSCIKSSKRAGKGGKLYICKDCWSAMDKRKKFKSA' A
#
# COMPACT_ATOMS: atom_id res chain seq x y z
N MET A 1 -11.20 10.14 -8.92
CA MET A 1 -10.21 9.82 -7.86
C MET A 1 -8.81 9.83 -8.47
N VAL A 2 -7.84 10.53 -7.89
CA VAL A 2 -6.46 10.62 -8.41
C VAL A 2 -5.52 9.87 -7.48
N CYS A 3 -4.63 9.05 -8.03
CA CYS A 3 -3.58 8.40 -7.25
C CYS A 3 -2.54 9.44 -6.80
N GLU A 4 -2.32 9.56 -5.49
CA GLU A 4 -1.31 10.46 -4.90
C GLU A 4 0.14 10.01 -5.15
N ARG A 5 0.33 8.86 -5.82
CA ARG A 5 1.64 8.30 -6.16
C ARG A 5 2.07 8.58 -7.60
N CYS A 6 1.15 8.43 -8.54
CA CYS A 6 1.46 8.53 -9.98
C CYS A 6 0.61 9.57 -10.72
N GLY A 7 -0.31 10.26 -10.03
CA GLY A 7 -1.20 11.24 -10.66
C GLY A 7 -2.27 10.64 -11.58
N GLY A 8 -2.31 9.31 -11.73
CA GLY A 8 -3.30 8.63 -12.57
C GLY A 8 -4.72 8.79 -12.04
N LYS A 9 -5.65 9.15 -12.92
CA LYS A 9 -7.10 9.16 -12.63
C LYS A 9 -7.62 7.72 -12.72
N ILE A 10 -8.00 7.15 -11.58
CA ILE A 10 -8.43 5.74 -11.47
C ILE A 10 -9.72 5.66 -10.64
N ALA A 11 -10.62 4.77 -11.03
CA ALA A 11 -11.92 4.59 -10.37
C ALA A 11 -11.81 3.97 -8.97
N LYS A 12 -10.80 3.11 -8.75
CA LYS A 12 -10.57 2.42 -7.48
C LYS A 12 -9.18 2.75 -6.93
N LEU A 13 -9.15 3.46 -5.80
CA LEU A 13 -7.95 3.70 -5.01
C LEU A 13 -8.06 2.91 -3.71
N ASP A 14 -6.97 2.31 -3.29
CA ASP A 14 -6.84 1.70 -1.97
C ASP A 14 -5.95 2.59 -1.10
N LYS A 15 -6.17 2.54 0.20
CA LYS A 15 -5.38 3.31 1.16
C LYS A 15 -4.18 2.49 1.60
N CYS A 16 -3.00 3.09 1.60
CA CYS A 16 -1.82 2.46 2.17
C CYS A 16 -1.86 2.55 3.70
N ASP A 17 -1.66 1.44 4.39
CA ASP A 17 -1.67 1.39 5.86
C ASP A 17 -0.48 2.13 6.51
N TYR A 18 0.61 2.32 5.77
CA TYR A 18 1.86 2.90 6.30
C TYR A 18 2.04 4.40 6.02
N CYS A 19 1.50 4.89 4.91
CA CYS A 19 1.59 6.31 4.57
C CYS A 19 0.22 7.00 4.48
N LYS A 20 -0.87 6.24 4.62
CA LYS A 20 -2.26 6.70 4.55
C LYS A 20 -2.66 7.39 3.25
N LYS A 21 -1.77 7.40 2.23
CA LYS A 21 -2.05 7.93 0.90
C LYS A 21 -2.99 7.02 0.11
N MET A 22 -3.82 7.63 -0.73
CA MET A 22 -4.67 6.92 -1.69
C MET A 22 -3.86 6.59 -2.94
N CYS A 23 -3.63 5.30 -3.16
CA CYS A 23 -2.84 4.81 -4.26
C CYS A 23 -3.66 3.89 -5.16
N CYS A 24 -3.30 3.82 -6.43
CA CYS A 24 -3.88 2.85 -7.36
C CYS A 24 -3.55 1.42 -7.00
N VAL A 25 -4.41 0.49 -7.45
CA VAL A 25 -4.11 -0.95 -7.46
C VAL A 25 -2.75 -1.28 -8.08
N SER A 26 -2.34 -0.60 -9.17
CA SER A 26 -1.01 -0.80 -9.80
C SER A 26 0.17 -0.27 -8.98
N CYS A 27 -0.15 0.60 -8.02
CA CYS A 27 0.77 1.39 -7.20
C CYS A 27 0.89 0.84 -5.78
N ILE A 28 0.01 -0.10 -5.43
CA ILE A 28 -0.07 -0.77 -4.16
C ILE A 28 0.37 -2.22 -4.34
N LYS A 29 1.18 -2.69 -3.41
CA LYS A 29 1.36 -4.11 -3.16
C LYS A 29 0.44 -4.50 -2.02
N SER A 30 -0.31 -5.57 -2.23
CA SER A 30 -1.01 -6.24 -1.14
C SER A 30 -0.25 -7.49 -0.75
N SER A 31 -0.05 -7.74 0.54
CA SER A 31 0.44 -9.03 1.01
C SER A 31 -0.76 -9.94 1.28
N LYS A 32 -0.58 -11.24 1.07
CA LYS A 32 -1.53 -12.24 1.55
C LYS A 32 -1.18 -12.50 3.02
N ARG A 33 -2.10 -12.09 3.90
CA ARG A 33 -2.23 -12.51 5.31
C ARG A 33 -1.14 -12.01 6.26
N ALA A 34 -1.47 -10.96 7.00
CA ALA A 34 -0.90 -10.69 8.32
C ALA A 34 -1.71 -11.49 9.35
N GLY A 35 -1.36 -12.78 9.55
CA GLY A 35 -2.02 -13.66 10.53
C GLY A 35 -3.56 -13.53 10.62
N LYS A 36 -4.11 -13.63 11.84
CA LYS A 36 -5.56 -13.51 12.17
C LYS A 36 -6.15 -12.10 11.89
N GLY A 37 -5.38 -11.12 11.40
CA GLY A 37 -5.73 -9.69 11.44
C GLY A 37 -6.12 -9.02 10.10
N GLY A 38 -6.09 -9.74 8.98
CA GLY A 38 -6.59 -9.22 7.69
C GLY A 38 -5.51 -8.85 6.66
N LYS A 39 -5.96 -8.17 5.60
CA LYS A 39 -5.14 -7.87 4.41
C LYS A 39 -4.57 -6.45 4.52
N LEU A 40 -3.25 -6.35 4.63
CA LEU A 40 -2.54 -5.07 4.63
C LEU A 40 -2.18 -4.63 3.21
N TYR A 41 -2.24 -3.31 2.99
CA TYR A 41 -1.89 -2.66 1.74
C TYR A 41 -0.70 -1.72 1.95
N ILE A 42 0.35 -1.91 1.14
CA ILE A 42 1.54 -1.07 1.16
C ILE A 42 1.78 -0.43 -0.20
N CYS A 43 2.02 0.89 -0.21
CA CYS A 43 2.36 1.61 -1.42
C CYS A 43 3.77 1.24 -1.92
N LYS A 44 4.05 1.36 -3.23
CA LYS A 44 5.39 1.08 -3.77
C LYS A 44 6.51 1.99 -3.20
N ASP A 45 6.24 3.23 -2.79
CA ASP A 45 7.26 4.07 -2.12
C ASP A 45 7.56 3.58 -0.72
N CYS A 46 6.51 3.15 -0.04
CA CYS A 46 6.56 2.54 1.28
C CYS A 46 7.29 1.18 1.22
N TRP A 47 7.17 0.48 0.10
CA TRP A 47 7.91 -0.76 -0.17
C TRP A 47 9.40 -0.50 -0.39
N SER A 48 9.77 0.62 -1.00
CA SER A 48 11.18 1.02 -1.15
C SER A 48 11.81 1.46 0.18
N ALA A 49 11.00 1.97 1.12
CA ALA A 49 11.45 2.29 2.47
C ALA A 49 11.65 1.02 3.32
N MET A 50 12.90 0.75 3.72
CA MET A 50 13.27 -0.49 4.43
C MET A 50 12.52 -0.64 5.77
N ASP A 51 12.32 0.44 6.52
CA ASP A 51 11.62 0.40 7.81
C ASP A 51 10.16 -0.02 7.68
N LYS A 52 9.46 0.55 6.68
CA LYS A 52 8.05 0.24 6.39
C LYS A 52 7.91 -1.16 5.78
N ARG A 53 8.85 -1.55 4.91
CA ARG A 53 8.89 -2.90 4.32
C ARG A 53 9.14 -3.98 5.35
N LYS A 54 10.04 -3.77 6.33
CA LYS A 54 10.25 -4.70 7.44
C LYS A 54 8.97 -4.86 8.25
N LYS A 55 8.34 -3.76 8.67
CA LYS A 55 7.04 -3.78 9.38
C LYS A 55 5.93 -4.47 8.58
N PHE A 56 5.96 -4.40 7.26
CA PHE A 56 5.00 -5.08 6.39
C PHE A 56 5.26 -6.57 6.16
N LYS A 57 6.53 -6.99 6.21
CA LYS A 57 6.90 -8.41 6.12
C LYS A 57 6.80 -9.13 7.47
N SER A 58 6.96 -8.40 8.56
CA SER A 58 6.91 -8.92 9.92
C SER A 58 5.49 -8.95 10.51
N ALA A 59 4.49 -8.46 9.77
CA ALA A 59 3.07 -8.46 10.17
C ALA A 59 2.32 -9.66 9.59
#